data_AF-A0A2M6XZ07-F1
#
_entry.id   AF-A0A2M6XZ07-F1
#
_cell.length_a   1.000
_cell.length_b   1.000
_cell.length_c   1.000
_cell.angle_alpha   90.00
_cell.angle_beta   90.00
_cell.angle_gamma   90.00
#
_symmetry.space_group_name_H-M   'P 1'
#
loop_
_entity.id
_entity.type
_entity.pdbx_description
1 polymer ?
#
loop_
_entity_poly.entity_id
_entity_poly.type
_entity_poly.pdbx_seq_one_letter_code
_entity_poly.pdbx_strand_id
1 'polypeptide(L)' 'MKKKDALWEKVEKVFPKDPALQELHYARLKIHEQTKGMSHVEFVKYIKAKAEKVLAQAV' A
#
# COMPACT_ATOMS: atom_id res chain seq x y z
N MET A 1 -18.85 1.29 -0.23
CA MET A 1 -17.87 1.11 0.87
C MET A 1 -16.83 0.10 0.42
N LYS A 2 -15.55 0.49 0.27
CA LYS A 2 -14.46 -0.47 0.01
C LYS A 2 -14.41 -1.43 1.20
N LYS A 3 -14.45 -2.75 0.98
CA LYS A 3 -14.29 -3.75 2.04
C LYS A 3 -13.00 -3.43 2.79
N LYS A 4 -13.13 -2.90 4.01
CA LYS A 4 -12.01 -2.68 4.92
C LYS A 4 -11.50 -4.07 5.32
N ASP A 5 -10.27 -4.38 4.92
CA ASP A 5 -9.61 -5.65 5.19
C ASP A 5 -8.93 -5.62 6.57
N ALA A 6 -8.44 -6.77 7.05
CA ALA A 6 -7.82 -6.89 8.38
C ALA A 6 -6.63 -5.94 8.64
N LEU A 7 -6.01 -5.40 7.59
CA LEU A 7 -4.97 -4.37 7.70
C LEU A 7 -5.55 -3.02 8.12
N TRP A 8 -6.75 -2.67 7.64
CA TRP A 8 -7.41 -1.42 7.99
C TRP A 8 -7.81 -1.38 9.48
N GLU A 9 -8.28 -2.50 10.04
CA GLU A 9 -8.61 -2.59 11.47
C GLU A 9 -7.38 -2.38 12.37
N LYS A 10 -6.19 -2.85 11.93
CA LYS A 10 -4.93 -2.60 12.64
C LYS A 10 -4.58 -1.11 12.60
N VAL A 11 -4.73 -0.49 11.44
CA VAL A 11 -4.45 0.92 11.23
C VAL A 11 -5.34 1.81 12.08
N GLU A 12 -6.65 1.54 12.15
CA GLU A 12 -7.60 2.29 12.98
C GLU A 12 -7.26 2.20 14.48
N LYS A 13 -6.69 1.09 14.95
CA LYS A 13 -6.22 0.97 16.35
C LYS A 13 -4.96 1.78 16.63
N VAL A 14 -4.05 1.91 15.66
CA VAL A 14 -2.79 2.64 15.81
C VAL A 14 -3.01 4.16 15.68
N PHE A 15 -3.87 4.58 14.76
CA PHE A 15 -4.15 5.99 14.47
C PHE A 15 -5.66 6.30 14.52
N PRO A 16 -6.33 6.18 15.67
CA PRO A 16 -7.79 6.19 15.75
C PRO A 16 -8.48 7.50 15.34
N LYS A 17 -7.74 8.62 15.33
CA LYS A 17 -8.29 9.96 15.07
C LYS A 17 -7.52 10.75 14.02
N ASP A 18 -6.63 10.09 13.28
CA ASP A 18 -5.83 10.74 12.25
C ASP A 18 -6.03 10.04 10.90
N PRO A 19 -7.01 10.50 10.09
CA PRO A 19 -7.31 9.89 8.80
C PRO A 19 -6.13 9.91 7.83
N ALA A 20 -5.28 10.94 7.88
CA ALA A 20 -4.13 11.05 6.99
C ALA A 20 -3.07 9.99 7.33
N LEU A 21 -2.78 9.82 8.63
CA LEU A 21 -1.88 8.75 9.08
C LEU A 21 -2.50 7.37 8.88
N GLN A 22 -3.81 7.21 9.00
CA GLN A 22 -4.48 5.95 8.68
C GLN A 22 -4.23 5.56 7.22
N GLU A 23 -4.49 6.45 6.26
CA GLU A 23 -4.32 6.16 4.85
C GLU A 23 -2.86 5.87 4.49
N LEU A 24 -1.93 6.68 5.00
CA LEU A 24 -0.49 6.48 4.78
C LEU A 24 -0.01 5.14 5.34
N HIS A 25 -0.40 4.82 6.58
CA HIS A 25 0.02 3.59 7.23
C HIS A 25 -0.57 2.36 6.53
N TYR A 26 -1.83 2.46 6.12
CA TYR A 26 -2.49 1.41 5.35
C TYR A 26 -1.81 1.15 4.01
N ALA A 27 -1.50 2.20 3.24
CA ALA A 27 -0.80 2.08 1.98
C ALA A 27 0.58 1.41 2.17
N ARG A 28 1.32 1.82 3.20
CA ARG A 28 2.60 1.20 3.57
C ARG A 28 2.45 -0.29 3.89
N LEU A 29 1.46 -0.67 4.70
CA LEU A 29 1.22 -2.07 5.06
C LEU A 29 0.86 -2.91 3.83
N LYS A 30 0.03 -2.39 2.93
CA LYS A 30 -0.30 -3.09 1.69
C LYS A 30 0.92 -3.32 0.81
N ILE A 31 1.77 -2.31 0.65
CA ILE A 31 3.03 -2.47 -0.10
C ILE A 31 3.89 -3.54 0.59
N HIS A 32 4.05 -3.46 1.91
CA HIS A 32 4.85 -4.43 2.65
C HIS A 32 4.37 -5.87 2.46
N GLU A 33 3.08 -6.14 2.65
CA GLU A 33 2.52 -7.49 2.46
C GLU A 33 2.65 -7.97 1.01
N GLN A 34 2.45 -7.07 0.04
CA GLN A 34 2.60 -7.40 -1.39
C GLN A 34 4.04 -7.70 -1.78
N THR A 35 5.02 -7.08 -1.12
CA THR A 35 6.44 -7.24 -1.43
C THR A 35 7.19 -8.12 -0.44
N LYS A 36 6.47 -8.75 0.49
CA LYS A 36 7.04 -9.61 1.51
C LYS A 36 7.67 -10.83 0.85
N GLY A 37 8.96 -11.05 1.12
CA GLY A 37 9.71 -12.17 0.55
C GLY A 37 10.24 -11.94 -0.88
N MET A 38 10.00 -10.77 -1.48
CA MET A 38 10.65 -10.41 -2.73
C MET A 38 12.15 -10.16 -2.51
N SER A 39 12.96 -10.61 -3.47
CA SER A 39 14.33 -10.13 -3.63
C SER A 39 14.36 -8.65 -4.03
N HIS A 40 15.51 -8.00 -3.89
CA HIS A 40 15.67 -6.61 -4.33
C HIS A 40 15.37 -6.42 -5.83
N VAL A 41 15.72 -7.41 -6.67
CA VAL A 41 15.46 -7.36 -8.11
C VAL A 41 13.96 -7.43 -8.42
N GLU A 42 13.23 -8.30 -7.73
CA GLU A 42 11.77 -8.41 -7.86
C GLU A 42 11.07 -7.16 -7.35
N PHE A 43 11.54 -6.60 -6.23
CA PHE A 43 11.00 -5.36 -5.70
C PHE A 43 11.17 -4.18 -6.68
N VAL A 44 12.35 -4.02 -7.29
CA VAL A 44 12.58 -2.99 -8.31
C VAL A 44 11.65 -3.18 -9.52
N LYS A 45 11.47 -4.42 -9.99
CA LYS A 45 10.53 -4.73 -11.08
C LYS A 45 9.09 -4.38 -10.69
N TYR A 46 8.68 -4.71 -9.47
CA TYR A 46 7.36 -4.40 -8.93
C TYR A 46 7.08 -2.89 -8.94
N ILE A 47 8.04 -2.08 -8.45
CA ILE A 47 7.91 -0.62 -8.44
C ILE A 47 7.81 -0.04 -9.86
N LYS A 48 8.65 -0.51 -10.79
CA LYS A 48 8.60 -0.09 -12.20
C LYS A 48 7.23 -0.35 -12.84
N ALA A 49 6.71 -1.58 -12.68
CA ALA A 49 5.40 -1.94 -13.21
C ALA A 49 4.24 -1.12 -12.61
N LYS A 50 4.36 -0.70 -11.34
CA LYS A 50 3.38 0.21 -10.71
C LYS A 50 3.49 1.62 -11.26
N ALA A 51 4.70 2.13 -11.46
CA ALA A 51 4.92 3.46 -12.04
C ALA A 51 4.36 3.56 -13.46
N GLU A 52 4.60 2.55 -14.31
CA GLU A 52 4.05 2.49 -15.68
C GLU A 52 2.52 2.55 -15.70
N LYS A 53 1.85 1.84 -14.77
CA LYS A 53 0.39 1.87 -14.66
C LYS A 53 -0.15 3.24 -14.25
N VAL A 54 0.54 3.92 -13.33
CA VAL A 54 0.14 5.28 -12.91
C VAL A 54 0.29 6.26 -14.07
N LEU A 55 1.40 6.18 -14.80
CA LEU A 55 1.63 7.01 -15.99
C LEU A 55 0.58 6.77 -17.07
N ALA A 56 0.21 5.51 -17.32
CA ALA A 56 -0.81 5.17 -18.31
C ALA A 56 -2.23 5.64 -17.93
N GLN A 57 -2.52 5.84 -16.64
CA GLN A 57 -3.81 6.36 -16.16
C GLN A 57 -3.88 7.89 -16.12
N ALA A 58 -2.73 8.57 -16.31
CA ALA A 58 -2.63 10.03 -16.32
C ALA A 58 -2.78 10.64 -17.73
N VAL A 59 -2.97 9.80 -18.76
CA VAL A 59 -3.24 10.18 -20.16
C VAL A 59 -4.72 9.91 -20.49
#